data_AF-A0A953XGX4-F1
#
_entry.id   AF-A0A953XGX4-F1
#
_cell.length_a   1.000
_cell.length_b   1.000
_cell.length_c   1.000
_cell.angle_alpha   90.00
_cell.angle_beta   90.00
_cell.angle_gamma   90.00
#
_symmetry.space_group_name_H-M   'P 1'
#
loop_
_entity.id
_entity.type
_entity.pdbx_description
1 polymer ?
#
loop_
_entity_poly.entity_id
_entity_poly.type
_entity_poly.pdbx_seq_one_letter_code
_entity_poly.pdbx_strand_id
1 'polypeptide(L)'
;DHGFDPLIGALATCKLCDAFIRFAGGIGIDLETGLAVQGGDWRNEGPQSLDMRKHVVVRAVETGKARYHVRTHGLCKFRRGELEIRELPFELVEGARSLLMEAAEEAAKGAIYHEGDMVGSPRQPMMLIAGRETDEETGTREVYELVDVNAGREPVQSGATRGIQALLHIRK
;
A
#
# COMPACT_ATOMS: atom_id res chain seq x y z
N ASP A 1 -3.18 -24.09 15.77
CA ASP A 1 -3.50 -23.57 14.43
C ASP A 1 -2.26 -23.50 13.56
N HIS A 2 -2.15 -24.39 12.58
CA HIS A 2 -0.97 -24.49 11.72
C HIS A 2 -0.91 -23.33 10.73
N GLY A 3 -0.11 -22.30 11.05
CA GLY A 3 1.02 -21.83 10.24
C GLY A 3 0.78 -21.44 8.77
N PHE A 4 -0.40 -20.95 8.37
CA PHE A 4 -0.56 -20.34 7.05
C PHE A 4 0.10 -18.97 7.04
N ASP A 5 1.23 -18.85 6.36
CA ASP A 5 1.86 -17.57 6.04
C ASP A 5 1.11 -16.93 4.85
N PRO A 6 0.42 -15.79 5.04
CA PRO A 6 -0.28 -15.09 3.97
C PRO A 6 0.59 -14.77 2.77
N LEU A 7 1.88 -14.51 2.98
CA LEU A 7 2.83 -14.24 1.90
C LEU A 7 3.05 -15.48 1.04
N ILE A 8 3.24 -16.64 1.66
CA ILE A 8 3.41 -17.91 0.94
C ILE A 8 2.15 -18.24 0.13
N GLY A 9 0.97 -18.00 0.71
CA GLY A 9 -0.30 -18.13 0.01
C GLY A 9 -0.40 -17.23 -1.23
N ALA A 10 -0.12 -15.94 -1.06
CA ALA A 10 -0.13 -14.97 -2.16
C ALA A 10 0.86 -15.36 -3.27
N LEU A 11 2.08 -15.75 -2.90
CA LEU A 11 3.12 -16.18 -3.85
C LEU A 11 2.71 -17.43 -4.63
N ALA A 12 2.07 -18.41 -3.97
CA ALA A 12 1.57 -19.61 -4.63
C ALA A 12 0.46 -19.27 -5.64
N THR A 13 -0.47 -18.39 -5.29
CA THR A 13 -1.51 -17.91 -6.22
C THR A 13 -0.88 -17.20 -7.42
N CYS A 14 0.12 -16.35 -7.20
CA CYS A 14 0.82 -15.66 -8.30
C CYS A 14 1.46 -16.64 -9.29
N LYS A 15 2.11 -17.70 -8.78
CA LYS A 15 2.71 -18.76 -9.60
C LYS A 15 1.65 -19.53 -10.41
N LEU A 16 0.49 -19.79 -9.81
CA LEU A 16 -0.61 -20.47 -10.49
C LEU A 16 -1.20 -19.59 -11.62
N CYS A 17 -1.46 -18.31 -11.33
CA CYS A 17 -1.94 -17.35 -12.33
C CYS A 17 -0.95 -17.21 -13.50
N ASP A 18 0.35 -17.08 -13.20
CA ASP A 18 1.43 -17.05 -14.19
C ASP A 18 1.42 -18.29 -15.10
N ALA A 19 1.34 -19.49 -14.50
CA ALA A 19 1.29 -20.73 -15.26
C ALA A 19 0.06 -20.79 -16.19
N PHE A 20 -1.10 -20.34 -15.70
CA PHE A 20 -2.33 -20.31 -16.48
C PHE A 20 -2.24 -19.34 -17.67
N ILE A 21 -1.75 -18.11 -17.45
CA ILE A 21 -1.59 -17.10 -18.50
C ILE A 21 -0.63 -17.60 -19.60
N ARG A 22 0.50 -18.19 -19.21
CA ARG A 22 1.46 -18.78 -20.15
C ARG A 22 0.86 -19.93 -20.95
N PHE A 23 0.12 -20.81 -20.29
CA PHE A 23 -0.55 -21.92 -20.96
C PHE A 23 -1.59 -21.44 -21.99
N ALA A 24 -2.38 -20.43 -21.61
CA ALA A 24 -3.39 -19.85 -22.48
C ALA A 24 -2.81 -19.00 -23.62
N GLY A 25 -1.56 -18.56 -23.52
CA GLY A 25 -0.94 -17.64 -24.49
C GLY A 25 -1.59 -16.26 -24.54
N GLY A 26 -2.22 -15.83 -23.43
CA GLY A 26 -3.03 -14.62 -23.34
C GLY A 26 -2.47 -13.56 -22.40
N ILE A 27 -3.32 -12.61 -22.03
CA ILE A 27 -3.05 -11.55 -21.04
C ILE A 27 -4.03 -11.72 -19.88
N GLY A 28 -3.52 -11.71 -18.65
CA GLY A 28 -4.33 -11.61 -17.43
C GLY A 28 -4.57 -10.15 -17.05
N ILE A 29 -5.63 -9.90 -16.29
CA ILE A 29 -5.90 -8.60 -15.67
C ILE A 29 -5.99 -8.79 -14.17
N ASP A 30 -5.16 -8.08 -13.42
CA ASP A 30 -5.29 -7.99 -11.98
C ASP A 30 -6.40 -6.99 -11.65
N LEU A 31 -7.57 -7.49 -11.23
CA LEU A 31 -8.74 -6.66 -10.94
C LEU A 31 -8.50 -5.69 -9.76
N GLU A 32 -7.57 -6.02 -8.86
CA GLU A 32 -7.27 -5.18 -7.70
C GLU A 32 -6.47 -3.93 -8.09
N THR A 33 -5.53 -4.08 -9.02
CA THR A 33 -4.64 -3.00 -9.44
C THR A 33 -4.99 -2.42 -10.81
N GLY A 34 -5.82 -3.09 -11.59
CA GLY A 34 -6.12 -2.82 -13.00
C GLY A 34 -4.96 -3.11 -13.96
N LEU A 35 -3.88 -3.75 -13.50
CA LEU A 35 -2.71 -4.01 -14.34
C LEU A 35 -2.97 -5.18 -15.30
N ALA A 36 -2.55 -5.00 -16.55
CA ALA A 36 -2.41 -6.09 -17.50
C ALA A 36 -1.12 -6.87 -17.19
N VAL A 37 -1.21 -8.20 -17.21
CA VAL A 37 -0.14 -9.10 -16.78
C VAL A 37 0.11 -10.14 -17.86
N GLN A 38 1.33 -10.21 -18.39
CA GLN A 38 1.76 -11.29 -19.28
C GLN A 38 2.38 -12.43 -18.47
N GLY A 39 2.53 -13.58 -19.13
CA GLY A 39 3.26 -14.72 -18.55
C GLY A 39 4.70 -14.33 -18.22
N GLY A 40 5.05 -14.35 -16.94
CA GLY A 40 6.34 -13.92 -16.40
C GLY A 40 6.25 -12.72 -15.48
N ASP A 41 5.41 -11.75 -15.83
CA ASP A 41 5.46 -10.41 -15.23
C ASP A 41 5.22 -10.44 -13.72
N TRP A 42 4.23 -11.23 -13.30
CA TRP A 42 3.82 -11.36 -11.89
C TRP A 42 4.62 -12.35 -11.06
N ARG A 43 5.50 -13.12 -11.70
CA ARG A 43 6.15 -14.25 -11.05
C ARG A 43 7.22 -13.76 -10.07
N ASN A 44 7.21 -14.39 -8.89
CA ASN A 44 8.27 -14.32 -7.89
C ASN A 44 8.65 -15.77 -7.52
N GLU A 45 9.94 -16.08 -7.43
CA GLU A 45 10.41 -17.44 -7.12
C GLU A 45 10.24 -17.79 -5.63
N GLY A 46 10.30 -16.78 -4.76
CA GLY A 46 10.04 -16.87 -3.32
C GLY A 46 9.99 -15.49 -2.66
N PRO A 47 9.79 -15.44 -1.33
CA PRO A 47 9.73 -14.19 -0.55
C PRO A 47 10.91 -13.25 -0.80
N GLN A 48 12.11 -13.79 -0.92
CA GLN A 48 13.35 -13.05 -1.16
C GLN A 48 13.42 -12.34 -2.53
N SER A 49 12.57 -12.76 -3.47
CA SER A 49 12.49 -12.17 -4.82
C SER A 49 11.24 -11.31 -5.01
N LEU A 50 10.47 -11.07 -3.95
CA LEU A 50 9.23 -10.32 -4.00
C LEU A 50 9.50 -8.89 -4.49
N ASP A 51 9.07 -8.59 -5.71
CA ASP A 51 8.97 -7.21 -6.20
C ASP A 51 7.54 -6.72 -6.01
N MET A 52 7.35 -5.81 -5.05
CA MET A 52 6.03 -5.30 -4.69
C MET A 52 5.39 -4.49 -5.84
N ARG A 53 6.19 -3.90 -6.72
CA ARG A 53 5.68 -3.06 -7.83
C ARG A 53 4.87 -3.85 -8.86
N LYS A 54 5.03 -5.17 -8.88
CA LYS A 54 4.22 -6.08 -9.69
C LYS A 54 2.82 -6.28 -9.11
N HIS A 55 2.68 -6.17 -7.79
CA HIS A 55 1.49 -6.60 -7.05
C HIS A 55 0.69 -5.44 -6.46
N VAL A 56 1.35 -4.32 -6.17
CA VAL A 56 0.69 -3.15 -5.60
C VAL A 56 0.93 -1.97 -6.52
N VAL A 57 -0.12 -1.19 -6.72
CA VAL A 57 -0.03 0.12 -7.36
C VAL A 57 -0.36 1.18 -6.32
N VAL A 58 0.40 2.28 -6.34
CA VAL A 58 0.00 3.49 -5.60
C VAL A 58 -0.70 4.40 -6.59
N ARG A 59 -1.90 4.85 -6.27
CA ARG A 59 -2.67 5.80 -7.08
C ARG A 59 -2.78 7.12 -6.34
N ALA A 60 -2.80 8.21 -7.09
CA ALA A 60 -3.06 9.55 -6.57
C ALA A 60 -4.25 10.10 -7.33
N VAL A 61 -5.28 10.52 -6.60
CA VAL A 61 -6.50 11.09 -7.15
C VAL A 61 -6.68 12.49 -6.56
N GLU A 62 -6.95 13.47 -7.40
CA GLU A 62 -7.26 14.82 -6.92
C GLU A 62 -8.69 14.82 -6.32
N THR A 63 -8.81 15.18 -5.05
CA THR A 63 -10.09 15.19 -4.30
C THR A 63 -10.64 16.60 -4.06
N GLY A 64 -9.87 17.62 -4.41
CA GLY A 64 -10.22 19.03 -4.30
C GLY A 64 -9.12 19.89 -4.90
N LYS A 65 -9.27 21.22 -4.88
CA LYS A 65 -8.30 22.15 -5.53
C LYS A 65 -6.87 21.89 -5.04
N ALA A 66 -6.05 21.24 -5.87
CA ALA A 66 -4.66 20.88 -5.58
C ALA A 66 -4.47 20.00 -4.32
N ARG A 67 -5.47 19.19 -3.96
CA ARG A 67 -5.43 18.24 -2.85
C ARG A 67 -5.58 16.83 -3.37
N TYR A 68 -4.68 15.95 -2.95
CA TYR A 68 -4.55 14.61 -3.47
C TYR A 68 -4.75 13.58 -2.36
N HIS A 69 -5.49 12.54 -2.71
CA HIS A 69 -5.55 11.29 -1.98
C HIS A 69 -4.62 10.30 -2.65
N VAL A 70 -3.61 9.85 -1.91
CA VAL A 70 -2.60 8.89 -2.38
C VAL A 70 -2.80 7.58 -1.64
N ARG A 71 -2.93 6.46 -2.35
CA ARG A 71 -3.37 5.19 -1.77
C ARG A 71 -2.77 3.97 -2.48
N THR A 72 -2.47 2.92 -1.71
CA THR A 72 -2.13 1.59 -2.24
C THR A 72 -3.36 0.82 -2.70
N HIS A 73 -3.19 0.00 -3.73
CA HIS A 73 -4.16 -1.00 -4.15
C HIS A 73 -3.44 -2.32 -4.39
N GLY A 74 -3.97 -3.41 -3.85
CA GLY A 74 -3.50 -4.78 -4.05
C GLY A 74 -2.90 -5.44 -2.80
N LEU A 75 -2.83 -4.75 -1.67
CA LEU A 75 -2.37 -5.32 -0.39
C LEU A 75 -3.32 -6.39 0.15
N CYS A 76 -4.60 -6.33 -0.24
CA CYS A 76 -5.59 -7.34 0.08
C CYS A 76 -5.15 -8.77 -0.31
N LYS A 77 -4.37 -8.93 -1.40
CA LYS A 77 -3.82 -10.22 -1.84
C LYS A 77 -2.88 -10.86 -0.82
N PHE A 78 -2.28 -10.05 0.04
CA PHE A 78 -1.40 -10.45 1.13
C PHE A 78 -2.12 -10.47 2.49
N ARG A 79 -3.45 -10.33 2.50
CA ARG A 79 -4.28 -10.18 3.71
C ARG A 79 -3.78 -9.02 4.58
N ARG A 80 -3.57 -7.87 3.95
CA ARG A 80 -3.19 -6.60 4.59
C ARG A 80 -4.18 -5.52 4.20
N GLY A 81 -4.43 -4.59 5.13
CA GLY A 81 -5.19 -3.38 4.85
C GLY A 81 -4.43 -2.48 3.88
N GLU A 82 -5.16 -1.71 3.07
CA GLU A 82 -4.54 -0.72 2.21
C GLU A 82 -3.99 0.45 3.04
N LEU A 83 -3.00 1.17 2.51
CA LEU A 83 -2.42 2.35 3.14
C LEU A 83 -2.76 3.60 2.34
N GLU A 84 -3.06 4.69 3.03
CA GLU A 84 -3.38 5.95 2.35
C GLU A 84 -2.93 7.20 3.09
N ILE A 85 -2.82 8.28 2.33
CA ILE A 85 -2.60 9.64 2.80
C ILE A 85 -3.58 10.54 2.06
N ARG A 86 -4.41 11.28 2.80
CA ARG A 86 -5.40 12.20 2.23
C ARG A 86 -4.93 13.66 2.31
N GLU A 87 -5.65 14.53 1.61
CA GLU A 87 -5.45 16.00 1.65
C GLU A 87 -4.01 16.49 1.36
N LEU A 88 -3.24 15.70 0.63
CA LEU A 88 -1.83 15.98 0.37
C LEU A 88 -1.67 17.02 -0.73
N PRO A 89 -0.78 18.02 -0.59
CA PRO A 89 -0.48 18.93 -1.68
C PRO A 89 0.34 18.24 -2.79
N PHE A 90 0.21 18.72 -4.03
CA PHE A 90 0.78 18.09 -5.23
C PHE A 90 2.28 17.82 -5.11
N GLU A 91 3.04 18.77 -4.58
CA GLU A 91 4.50 18.71 -4.47
C GLU A 91 5.01 17.57 -3.57
N LEU A 92 4.14 16.96 -2.76
CA LEU A 92 4.49 15.83 -1.89
C LEU A 92 4.01 14.47 -2.42
N VAL A 93 3.24 14.45 -3.51
CA VAL A 93 2.61 13.21 -4.03
C VAL A 93 3.64 12.14 -4.36
N GLU A 94 4.74 12.49 -5.05
CA GLU A 94 5.78 11.50 -5.40
C GLU A 94 6.54 10.95 -4.18
N GLY A 95 6.72 11.81 -3.16
CA GLY A 95 7.29 11.40 -1.89
C GLY A 95 6.39 10.41 -1.15
N ALA A 96 5.10 10.71 -1.09
CA ALA A 96 4.09 9.84 -0.51
C ALA A 96 3.97 8.51 -1.28
N ARG A 97 3.99 8.54 -2.62
CA ARG A 97 3.98 7.32 -3.46
C ARG A 97 5.13 6.38 -3.12
N SER A 98 6.34 6.93 -3.02
CA SER A 98 7.54 6.18 -2.68
C SER A 98 7.43 5.56 -1.28
N LEU A 99 7.00 6.37 -0.30
CA LEU A 99 6.81 5.90 1.08
C LEU A 99 5.77 4.78 1.18
N LEU A 100 4.61 4.95 0.56
CA LEU A 100 3.53 3.96 0.60
C LEU A 100 3.94 2.65 -0.09
N MET A 101 4.75 2.71 -1.16
CA MET A 101 5.28 1.51 -1.80
C MET A 101 6.24 0.74 -0.89
N GLU A 102 7.13 1.44 -0.17
CA GLU A 102 8.03 0.81 0.79
C GLU A 102 7.27 0.21 1.97
N ALA A 103 6.27 0.92 2.50
CA ALA A 103 5.41 0.38 3.53
C ALA A 103 4.66 -0.87 3.03
N ALA A 104 4.09 -0.83 1.82
CA ALA A 104 3.43 -1.99 1.22
C ALA A 104 4.36 -3.22 1.12
N GLU A 105 5.63 -3.01 0.79
CA GLU A 105 6.63 -4.07 0.76
C GLU A 105 6.85 -4.71 2.14
N GLU A 106 7.00 -3.90 3.20
CA GLU A 106 7.16 -4.39 4.56
C GLU A 106 5.90 -5.09 5.08
N ALA A 107 4.71 -4.56 4.76
CA ALA A 107 3.42 -5.16 5.10
C ALA A 107 3.30 -6.59 4.56
N ALA A 108 3.63 -6.75 3.28
CA ALA A 108 3.58 -8.05 2.60
C ALA A 108 4.63 -9.02 3.12
N LYS A 109 5.80 -8.53 3.57
CA LYS A 109 6.83 -9.35 4.24
C LYS A 109 6.44 -9.79 5.65
N GLY A 110 5.33 -9.29 6.18
CA GLY A 110 4.80 -9.75 7.46
C GLY A 110 4.67 -8.65 8.52
N ALA A 111 5.08 -7.41 8.25
CA ALA A 111 4.83 -6.32 9.18
C ALA A 111 3.32 -6.19 9.42
N ILE A 112 2.94 -6.07 10.69
CA ILE A 112 1.56 -5.89 11.12
C ILE A 112 1.43 -4.45 11.58
N TYR A 113 0.49 -3.74 10.99
CA TYR A 113 0.12 -2.38 11.38
C TYR A 113 -1.06 -2.42 12.33
N HIS A 114 -1.02 -1.54 13.33
CA HIS A 114 -2.12 -1.33 14.25
C HIS A 114 -2.50 0.15 14.25
N GLU A 115 -3.76 0.42 14.58
CA GLU A 115 -4.21 1.77 14.89
C GLU A 115 -3.37 2.36 16.02
N GLY A 116 -2.97 3.63 15.87
CA GLY A 116 -2.13 4.34 16.84
C GLY A 116 -0.62 4.12 16.65
N ASP A 117 -0.20 3.24 15.73
CA ASP A 117 1.21 3.05 15.43
C ASP A 117 1.83 4.37 14.92
N MET A 118 3.00 4.71 15.46
CA MET A 118 3.76 5.89 15.08
C MET A 118 4.84 5.51 14.05
N VAL A 119 4.84 6.18 12.92
CA VAL A 119 5.78 5.92 11.82
C VAL A 119 6.45 7.19 11.30
N GLY A 120 7.49 7.01 10.49
CA GLY A 120 8.20 8.10 9.84
C GLY A 120 9.33 8.68 10.71
N SER A 121 9.52 10.00 10.64
CA SER A 121 10.63 10.67 11.33
C SER A 121 10.35 10.82 12.83
N PRO A 122 11.28 10.48 13.75
CA PRO A 122 11.08 10.70 15.18
C PRO A 122 10.83 12.17 15.56
N ARG A 123 11.29 13.12 14.74
CA ARG A 123 11.09 14.56 14.95
C ARG A 123 9.71 15.04 14.50
N GLN A 124 9.13 14.36 13.52
CA GLN A 124 7.85 14.70 12.94
C GLN A 124 7.12 13.39 12.58
N PRO A 125 6.66 12.64 13.60
CA PRO A 125 6.05 11.35 13.37
C PRO A 125 4.64 11.51 12.81
N MET A 126 4.18 10.46 12.14
CA MET A 126 2.81 10.28 11.67
C MET A 126 2.18 9.14 12.46
N MET A 127 0.86 9.16 12.59
CA MET A 127 0.09 8.11 13.24
C MET A 127 -0.78 7.39 12.21
N LEU A 128 -0.93 6.08 12.38
CA LEU A 128 -1.89 5.29 11.62
C LEU A 128 -3.27 5.37 12.27
N ILE A 129 -4.28 5.74 11.49
CA ILE A 129 -5.69 5.68 11.88
C ILE A 129 -6.36 4.56 11.10
N ALA A 130 -7.06 3.68 11.80
CA ALA A 130 -7.86 2.65 11.16
C ALA A 130 -9.15 3.23 10.57
N GLY A 131 -9.38 2.88 9.31
CA GLY A 131 -10.58 3.19 8.56
C GLY A 131 -11.14 1.93 7.92
N ARG A 132 -12.34 2.08 7.36
CA ARG A 132 -12.96 1.07 6.51
C ARG A 132 -13.43 1.72 5.23
N GLU A 133 -13.20 1.03 4.13
CA GLU A 133 -13.81 1.36 2.86
C GLU A 133 -14.78 0.25 2.50
N THR A 134 -15.96 0.62 2.03
CA THR A 134 -16.94 -0.32 1.50
C THR A 134 -17.03 -0.12 -0.01
N ASP A 135 -16.77 -1.19 -0.74
CA ASP A 135 -16.97 -1.28 -2.18
C ASP A 135 -18.08 -2.31 -2.46
N GLU A 136 -18.95 -2.02 -3.43
CA GLU A 136 -20.14 -2.85 -3.71
C GLU A 136 -19.76 -4.23 -4.27
N GLU A 137 -18.66 -4.34 -5.00
CA GLU A 137 -18.23 -5.59 -5.64
C GLU A 137 -17.31 -6.42 -4.72
N THR A 138 -16.48 -5.75 -3.93
CA THR A 138 -15.39 -6.38 -3.18
C THR A 138 -15.57 -6.36 -1.66
N GLY A 139 -16.66 -5.77 -1.18
CA GLY A 139 -17.04 -5.75 0.23
C GLY A 139 -16.32 -4.66 1.05
N THR A 140 -16.36 -4.82 2.37
CA THR A 140 -15.69 -3.87 3.28
C THR A 140 -14.24 -4.28 3.53
N ARG A 141 -13.32 -3.35 3.30
CA ARG A 141 -11.88 -3.54 3.45
C ARG A 141 -11.31 -2.61 4.50
N GLU A 142 -10.30 -3.09 5.19
CA GLU A 142 -9.53 -2.30 6.14
C GLU A 142 -8.55 -1.39 5.40
N VAL A 143 -8.49 -0.13 5.84
CA VAL A 143 -7.58 0.87 5.29
C VAL A 143 -6.95 1.62 6.45
N TYR A 144 -5.66 1.93 6.36
CA TYR A 144 -4.95 2.72 7.34
C TYR A 144 -4.56 4.07 6.75
N GLU A 145 -5.09 5.14 7.31
CA GLU A 145 -4.71 6.51 6.96
C GLU A 145 -3.50 6.95 7.79
N LEU A 146 -2.47 7.44 7.12
CA LEU A 146 -1.35 8.12 7.76
C LEU A 146 -1.72 9.60 7.94
N VAL A 147 -1.65 10.07 9.18
CA VAL A 147 -1.90 11.48 9.52
C VAL A 147 -0.76 12.06 10.34
N ASP A 148 -0.54 13.37 10.24
CA ASP A 148 0.35 14.08 11.14
C ASP A 148 -0.15 14.02 12.59
N VAL A 149 0.76 14.16 13.55
CA VAL A 149 0.38 14.41 14.96
C VAL A 149 0.59 15.87 15.36
N ASN A 150 -0.23 16.37 16.27
CA ASN A 150 -0.05 17.69 16.86
C ASN A 150 1.01 17.69 17.97
N ALA A 151 1.22 18.83 18.64
CA ALA A 151 2.22 18.96 19.70
C ALA A 151 1.97 18.04 20.91
N GLY A 152 0.71 17.65 21.15
CA GLY A 152 0.31 16.70 22.17
C GLY A 152 0.41 15.23 21.76
N ARG A 153 0.93 14.92 20.56
CA ARG A 153 0.94 13.58 19.94
C ARG A 153 -0.44 13.00 19.62
N GLU A 154 -1.46 13.85 19.56
CA GLU A 154 -2.78 13.46 19.08
C GLU A 154 -2.82 13.56 17.55
N PRO A 155 -3.50 12.65 16.85
CA PRO A 155 -3.64 12.70 15.41
C PRO A 155 -4.42 13.95 14.98
N VAL A 156 -4.03 14.54 13.85
CA VAL A 156 -4.88 15.54 13.17
C VAL A 156 -6.03 14.84 12.43
N GLN A 157 -7.03 15.60 12.01
CA GLN A 157 -8.21 15.05 11.33
C GLN A 157 -7.86 14.35 10.01
N SER A 158 -6.94 14.91 9.22
CA SER A 158 -6.44 14.29 7.99
C SER A 158 -5.14 14.95 7.55
N GLY A 159 -4.41 14.25 6.69
CA GLY A 159 -3.20 14.72 6.04
C GLY A 159 -1.92 14.51 6.84
N ALA A 160 -0.84 14.24 6.09
CA ALA A 160 0.47 13.88 6.61
C ALA A 160 1.59 14.81 6.09
N THR A 161 1.25 16.06 5.78
CA THR A 161 2.12 16.98 5.05
C THR A 161 3.47 17.16 5.74
N ARG A 162 3.48 17.39 7.06
CA ARG A 162 4.72 17.65 7.81
C ARG A 162 5.57 16.39 7.92
N GLY A 163 4.96 15.25 8.19
CA GLY A 163 5.65 13.96 8.27
C GLY A 163 6.31 13.57 6.95
N ILE A 164 5.59 13.70 5.83
CA ILE A 164 6.14 13.43 4.49
C ILE A 164 7.28 14.41 4.17
N GLN A 165 7.11 15.70 4.44
CA GLN A 165 8.19 16.68 4.25
C GLN A 165 9.44 16.30 5.06
N ALA A 166 9.28 15.95 6.34
CA ALA A 166 10.42 15.59 7.18
C ALA A 166 11.17 14.35 6.65
N LEU A 167 10.46 13.36 6.13
CA LEU A 167 11.07 12.17 5.52
C LEU A 167 11.85 12.50 4.25
N LEU A 168 11.31 13.39 3.39
CA LEU A 168 11.99 13.81 2.17
C LEU A 168 13.29 14.55 2.43
N HIS A 169 13.42 15.25 3.56
CA HIS A 169 14.66 15.91 3.95
C HIS A 169 15.73 14.95 4.48
N ILE A 170 15.35 13.77 4.99
CA ILE A 170 16.30 12.75 5.48
C ILE A 170 16.91 11.95 4.31
N ARG A 171 16.18 11.86 3.19
CA ARG A 171 16.57 11.04 2.02
C ARG A 171 17.39 11.78 0.96
N LYS A 172 17.67 13.07 1.17
CA LYS A 172 18.58 13.88 0.34
C LYS A 172 19.97 13.87 0.94
#